data_AF-A0A3D1CII9-F1
#
_entry.id   AF-A0A3D1CII9-F1
#
_cell.length_a   1.000
_cell.length_b   1.000
_cell.length_c   1.000
_cell.angle_alpha   90.00
_cell.angle_beta   90.00
_cell.angle_gamma   90.00
#
_symmetry.space_group_name_H-M   'P 1'
#
loop_
_entity.id
_entity.type
_entity.pdbx_description
1 polymer ?
#
loop_
_entity_poly.entity_id
_entity_poly.type
_entity_poly.pdbx_seq_one_letter_code
_entity_poly.pdbx_strand_id
1 'polypeptide(L)'
;IWYRTTLPDINLIDPVVFISSIDLIAEVYLDQQLIYRFGEFDAEGKGEYAGWPWHIIGLPDDFAGRTLYFRVYSDYTDIGLWGEKKLLERSAALLNILNNSHSD
;
A
#
# COMPACT_ATOMS: atom_id res chain seq x y z
N ILE A 1 9.59 -8.11 5.94
CA ILE A 1 10.53 -7.41 5.03
C ILE A 1 10.22 -5.92 4.94
N TRP A 2 11.17 -5.12 4.45
CA TRP A 2 11.00 -3.67 4.26
C TRP A 2 11.27 -3.27 2.81
N TYR A 3 10.37 -2.47 2.23
CA TYR A 3 10.58 -1.77 0.96
C TYR A 3 10.63 -0.27 1.18
N ARG A 4 11.32 0.46 0.30
CA ARG A 4 11.33 1.93 0.30
C ARG A 4 11.37 2.49 -1.11
N THR A 5 10.76 3.65 -1.31
CA THR A 5 10.89 4.44 -2.54
C THR A 5 10.75 5.93 -2.24
N THR A 6 11.40 6.76 -3.04
CA THR A 6 11.17 8.21 -3.04
C THR A 6 9.99 8.51 -3.96
N LEU A 7 9.03 9.30 -3.50
CA LEU A 7 7.87 9.65 -4.31
C LEU A 7 8.25 10.73 -5.33
N PRO A 8 7.77 10.60 -6.59
CA PRO A 8 8.10 11.54 -7.65
C PRO A 8 7.41 12.89 -7.44
N ASP A 9 7.96 13.93 -8.08
CA ASP A 9 7.32 15.23 -8.18
C ASP A 9 6.29 15.21 -9.33
N ILE A 10 5.03 14.93 -8.98
CA ILE A 10 3.89 14.92 -9.89
C ILE A 10 2.69 15.57 -9.20
N ASN A 11 1.85 16.25 -9.99
CA ASN A 11 0.65 16.88 -9.47
C ASN A 11 -0.56 15.96 -9.64
N LEU A 12 -1.17 15.55 -8.52
CA LEU A 12 -2.33 14.65 -8.46
C LEU A 12 -3.34 15.22 -7.46
N ILE A 13 -4.63 15.09 -7.75
CA ILE A 13 -5.71 15.45 -6.83
C ILE A 13 -6.11 14.22 -5.99
N ASP A 14 -6.14 14.34 -4.66
CA ASP A 14 -6.38 13.22 -3.72
C ASP A 14 -5.48 11.99 -4.03
N PRO A 15 -4.15 12.15 -3.88
CA PRO A 15 -3.18 11.15 -4.30
C PRO A 15 -3.25 9.90 -3.44
N VAL A 16 -3.15 8.74 -4.08
CA VAL A 16 -3.10 7.43 -3.42
C VAL A 16 -2.05 6.52 -4.03
N VAL A 17 -1.51 5.62 -3.20
CA VAL A 17 -0.84 4.41 -3.68
C VAL A 17 -1.83 3.27 -3.68
N PHE A 18 -2.07 2.69 -4.86
CA PHE A 18 -2.88 1.49 -5.04
C PHE A 18 -1.98 0.26 -5.14
N ILE A 19 -2.32 -0.79 -4.39
CA ILE A 19 -1.66 -2.09 -4.45
C ILE A 19 -2.72 -3.18 -4.54
N SER A 20 -2.56 -4.10 -5.49
CA SER A 20 -3.57 -5.14 -5.72
C SER A 20 -3.73 -6.09 -4.54
N SER A 21 -2.62 -6.51 -3.93
CA SER A 21 -2.62 -7.35 -2.73
C SER A 21 -1.26 -7.27 -2.03
N ILE A 22 -1.25 -7.49 -0.71
CA ILE A 22 -0.05 -7.61 0.12
C ILE A 22 -0.16 -8.91 0.92
N ASP A 23 0.95 -9.64 1.08
CA ASP A 23 0.94 -10.86 1.88
C ASP A 23 0.72 -10.56 3.37
N LEU A 24 -0.36 -11.15 3.91
CA LEU A 24 -0.86 -11.11 5.29
C LEU A 24 -1.13 -9.71 5.87
N ILE A 25 -0.11 -8.96 6.27
CA ILE A 25 -0.26 -7.71 7.01
C ILE A 25 0.84 -6.70 6.66
N ALA A 26 0.50 -5.41 6.76
CA ALA A 26 1.43 -4.34 6.42
C ALA A 26 1.23 -3.05 7.21
N GLU A 27 2.34 -2.35 7.44
CA GLU A 27 2.37 -0.95 7.86
C GLU A 27 3.04 -0.12 6.75
N VAL A 28 2.47 1.05 6.45
CA VAL A 28 3.02 1.98 5.46
C VAL A 28 3.30 3.30 6.14
N TYR A 29 4.53 3.78 5.95
CA TYR A 29 5.02 5.00 6.55
C TYR A 29 5.41 6.00 5.47
N LEU A 30 5.04 7.26 5.66
CA LEU A 30 5.61 8.37 4.93
C LEU A 30 6.65 9.04 5.82
N ASP A 31 7.89 8.95 5.41
CA ASP A 31 9.08 9.21 6.21
C ASP A 31 9.10 8.34 7.47
N GLN A 32 8.66 8.88 8.61
CA GLN A 32 8.62 8.18 9.90
C GLN A 32 7.18 8.10 10.46
N GLN A 33 6.20 8.64 9.74
CA GLN A 33 4.81 8.69 10.19
C GLN A 33 4.02 7.53 9.58
N LEU A 34 3.35 6.75 10.42
CA LEU A 34 2.41 5.72 9.98
C LEU A 34 1.21 6.40 9.29
N ILE A 35 0.97 6.05 8.03
CA ILE A 35 -0.15 6.60 7.25
C ILE A 35 -1.20 5.54 6.89
N TYR A 36 -0.84 4.25 6.99
CA TYR A 36 -1.75 3.15 6.70
C TYR A 36 -1.31 1.88 7.43
N ARG A 37 -2.29 1.09 7.88
CA ARG A 37 -2.10 -0.24 8.46
C ARG A 37 -3.15 -1.19 7.91
N PHE A 38 -2.73 -2.39 7.59
CA PHE A 38 -3.60 -3.53 7.31
C PHE A 38 -3.21 -4.70 8.21
N GLY A 39 -4.18 -5.21 8.98
CA GLY A 39 -3.96 -6.21 10.03
C GLY A 39 -3.37 -5.64 11.32
N GLU A 40 -2.98 -6.51 12.24
CA GLU A 40 -2.41 -6.15 13.54
C GLU A 40 -1.02 -6.76 13.71
N PHE A 41 -0.12 -5.98 14.33
CA PHE A 41 1.23 -6.41 14.67
C PHE A 41 1.36 -6.62 16.18
N ASP A 42 1.89 -7.77 16.58
CA ASP A 42 2.25 -8.07 17.98
C ASP A 42 3.56 -7.38 18.41
N ALA A 43 3.97 -7.62 19.65
CA ALA A 43 5.17 -7.02 20.23
C ALA A 43 6.46 -7.48 19.52
N GLU A 44 6.45 -8.67 18.93
CA GLU A 44 7.53 -9.25 18.14
C GLU A 44 7.51 -8.76 16.68
N GLY A 45 6.49 -7.98 16.31
CA GLY A 45 6.34 -7.44 14.97
C GLY A 45 5.83 -8.44 13.94
N LYS A 46 5.09 -9.46 14.39
CA LYS A 46 4.40 -10.49 13.62
C LYS A 46 2.89 -10.29 13.70
N GLY A 47 2.12 -11.10 12.98
CA GLY A 47 0.67 -11.14 13.15
C GLY A 47 0.03 -12.22 12.31
N GLU A 48 -1.30 -12.23 12.31
CA GLU A 48 -2.12 -13.27 11.69
C GLU A 48 -2.68 -12.83 10.33
N TYR A 49 -3.20 -13.78 9.56
CA TYR A 49 -3.89 -13.52 8.29
C TYR A 49 -5.07 -12.54 8.47
N ALA A 50 -5.04 -11.42 7.77
CA ALA A 50 -6.07 -10.38 7.82
C ALA A 50 -6.94 -10.28 6.54
N GLY A 51 -6.72 -11.14 5.54
CA GLY A 51 -7.39 -11.08 4.23
C GLY A 51 -6.44 -10.73 3.08
N TRP A 52 -6.97 -10.71 1.85
CA TRP A 52 -6.28 -10.21 0.65
C TRP A 52 -7.10 -9.17 -0.11
N PRO A 53 -7.38 -8.00 0.49
CA PRO A 53 -8.07 -6.92 -0.19
C PRO A 53 -7.12 -6.15 -1.10
N TRP A 54 -7.70 -5.34 -1.99
CA TRP A 54 -6.98 -4.22 -2.58
C TRP A 54 -6.65 -3.18 -1.50
N HIS A 55 -5.51 -2.49 -1.65
CA HIS A 55 -5.10 -1.42 -0.74
C HIS A 55 -5.11 -0.08 -1.46
N ILE A 56 -5.79 0.92 -0.88
CA ILE A 56 -5.76 2.31 -1.31
C ILE A 56 -5.17 3.14 -0.15
N ILE A 57 -3.90 3.50 -0.27
CA ILE A 57 -3.13 4.20 0.76
C ILE A 57 -3.12 5.69 0.43
N GLY A 58 -3.76 6.51 1.26
CA GLY A 58 -3.81 7.97 1.06
C GLY A 58 -2.45 8.63 1.27
N LEU A 59 -2.13 9.62 0.43
CA LEU A 59 -0.98 10.49 0.56
C LEU A 59 -1.44 11.93 0.82
N PRO A 60 -0.63 12.75 1.52
CA PRO A 60 -0.88 14.19 1.59
C PRO A 60 -0.55 14.87 0.24
N ASP A 61 -1.11 16.05 -0.02
CA ASP A 61 -0.86 16.79 -1.27
C ASP A 61 0.63 17.18 -1.44
N ASP A 62 1.40 17.25 -0.35
CA ASP A 62 2.83 17.59 -0.33
C ASP A 62 3.76 16.37 -0.35
N PHE A 63 3.31 15.25 -0.93
CA PHE A 63 4.07 14.00 -0.87
C PHE A 63 5.38 13.98 -1.67
N ALA A 64 5.56 14.91 -2.61
CA ALA A 64 6.69 14.92 -3.55
C ALA A 64 8.05 14.91 -2.83
N GLY A 65 8.97 14.05 -3.28
CA GLY A 65 10.32 13.92 -2.71
C GLY A 65 10.39 13.23 -1.34
N ARG A 66 9.27 12.96 -0.68
CA ARG A 66 9.21 12.23 0.59
C ARG A 66 9.43 10.73 0.37
N THR A 67 9.86 10.02 1.42
CA THR A 67 10.18 8.59 1.30
C THR A 67 9.04 7.75 1.84
N LEU A 68 8.52 6.85 1.00
CA LEU A 68 7.48 5.89 1.40
C LEU A 68 8.14 4.56 1.78
N TYR A 69 7.77 4.02 2.94
CA TYR A 69 8.26 2.74 3.45
C TYR A 69 7.10 1.76 3.61
N PHE A 70 7.31 0.52 3.19
CA PHE A 70 6.40 -0.60 3.44
C PHE A 70 7.07 -1.59 4.37
N ARG A 71 6.46 -1.86 5.50
CA ARG A 71 6.78 -3.00 6.35
C ARG A 71 5.75 -4.09 6.06
N VAL A 72 6.19 -5.22 5.53
CA VAL A 72 5.32 -6.37 5.26
C VAL A 72 5.75 -7.52 6.15
N TYR A 73 4.80 -8.14 6.84
CA TYR A 73 5.02 -9.40 7.54
C TYR A 73 4.19 -10.50 6.89
N SER A 74 4.84 -11.61 6.58
CA SER A 74 4.22 -12.86 6.17
C SER A 74 5.14 -14.00 6.60
N ASP A 75 4.57 -15.12 7.03
CA ASP A 75 5.27 -16.37 7.30
C ASP A 75 5.26 -17.32 6.10
N TYR A 76 4.75 -16.86 4.96
CA TYR A 76 4.77 -17.61 3.70
C TYR A 76 6.15 -17.60 3.05
N THR A 77 6.40 -18.60 2.19
CA THR A 77 7.66 -18.72 1.44
C THR A 77 7.87 -17.57 0.45
N ASP A 78 6.79 -17.12 -0.18
CA ASP A 78 6.78 -15.92 -1.02
C ASP A 78 6.11 -14.77 -0.25
N ILE A 79 6.79 -13.63 -0.18
CA ILE A 79 6.36 -12.45 0.59
C ILE A 79 6.57 -11.16 -0.22
N GLY A 80 5.57 -10.29 -0.27
CA GLY A 80 5.71 -8.95 -0.81
C GLY A 80 4.42 -8.29 -1.26
N LEU A 81 4.58 -7.42 -2.25
CA LEU A 81 3.50 -6.67 -2.90
C LEU A 81 3.14 -7.37 -4.22
N TRP A 82 1.89 -7.78 -4.38
CA TRP A 82 1.41 -8.52 -5.55
C TRP A 82 0.57 -7.67 -6.50
N GLY A 83 0.47 -8.13 -7.74
CA GLY A 83 -0.29 -7.46 -8.80
C GLY A 83 0.22 -6.07 -9.13
N GLU A 84 -0.73 -5.15 -9.39
CA GLU A 84 -0.46 -3.77 -9.77
C GLU A 84 0.01 -2.94 -8.57
N LYS A 85 0.94 -2.01 -8.84
CA LYS A 85 1.37 -0.97 -7.90
C LYS A 85 1.34 0.35 -8.64
N LYS A 86 0.46 1.26 -8.24
CA LYS A 86 0.21 2.51 -8.97
C LYS A 86 0.20 3.69 -8.00
N LEU A 87 0.74 4.82 -8.44
CA LEU A 87 0.55 6.14 -7.81
C LEU A 87 -0.37 6.94 -8.73
N LEU A 88 -1.56 7.30 -8.23
CA LEU A 88 -2.65 7.86 -9.02
C LEU A 88 -3.64 8.61 -8.13
N GLU A 89 -4.63 9.26 -8.73
CA GLU A 89 -5.76 9.84 -8.01
C GLU A 89 -6.70 8.75 -7.49
N ARG A 90 -7.32 8.97 -6.32
CA ARG A 90 -8.26 8.01 -5.71
C ARG A 90 -9.40 7.62 -6.66
N SER A 91 -9.94 8.57 -7.41
CA SER A 91 -11.00 8.34 -8.40
C SER A 91 -10.59 7.30 -9.45
N ALA A 92 -9.37 7.42 -9.98
CA ALA A 92 -8.80 6.49 -10.94
C ALA A 92 -8.54 5.11 -10.33
N ALA A 93 -8.12 5.04 -9.06
CA ALA A 93 -7.97 3.77 -8.35
C ALA A 93 -9.30 3.01 -8.19
N LEU A 94 -10.38 3.73 -7.83
CA LEU A 94 -11.71 3.13 -7.73
C LEU A 94 -12.23 2.66 -9.09
N LEU A 95 -12.04 3.46 -10.14
CA LEU A 95 -12.40 3.06 -11.50
C LEU A 95 -11.61 1.84 -11.96
N ASN A 96 -10.32 1.72 -11.59
CA ASN A 96 -9.50 0.54 -11.85
C ASN A 96 -10.09 -0.71 -11.19
N ILE A 97 -10.53 -0.62 -9.93
CA ILE A 97 -11.19 -1.75 -9.25
C ILE A 97 -12.47 -2.15 -9.99
N LEU A 98 -13.34 -1.18 -10.30
CA LEU A 98 -14.62 -1.45 -10.97
C LEU A 98 -14.44 -2.11 -12.33
N ASN A 99 -13.52 -1.61 -13.15
CA ASN A 99 -13.26 -2.15 -14.48
C ASN A 99 -12.69 -3.57 -14.44
N ASN A 100 -11.84 -3.88 -13.46
CA ASN A 100 -11.21 -5.19 -13.33
C ASN A 100 -12.11 -6.21 -12.61
N SER A 101 -13.00 -5.75 -11.73
CA SER A 101 -13.91 -6.64 -10.97
C SER A 101 -15.00 -7.31 -11.82
N HIS A 102 -15.30 -6.79 -13.02
CA HIS A 102 -16.24 -7.42 -13.96
C HIS A 102 -15.57 -8.56 -14.77
N SER A 103 -14.24 -8.65 -14.77
CA SER A 103 -13.50 -9.56 -15.67
C SER A 103 -13.09 -10.89 -15.01
N ASP A 104 -13.41 -11.08 -13.72
CA ASP A 104 -13.16 -12.30 -12.93
C ASP A 104 -14.42 -13.16 -12.75
#